data_AF-A0A929SKS5-F1
#
_entry.id   AF-A0A929SKS5-F1
#
_cell.length_a   1.000
_cell.length_b   1.000
_cell.length_c   1.000
_cell.angle_alpha   90.00
_cell.angle_beta   90.00
_cell.angle_gamma   90.00
#
_symmetry.space_group_name_H-M   'P 1'
#
loop_
_entity.id
_entity.type
_entity.pdbx_description
1 polymer ?
#
loop_
_entity_poly.entity_id
_entity_poly.type
_entity_poly.pdbx_seq_one_letter_code
_entity_poly.pdbx_strand_id
1 'polypeptide(L)'
;MNEILEICKRAKAACGELLRLDSRAKFEILNAVADELLAQKDAIKAANAKDLTNGEESGLRAAMLDRLRLIDARIEAMAQGVREVAGFAEVVGENLGGWSHPNGMQISRVRVPLGVLGIIYESRPNVSIDAAALALKSGNAAILRGSASALNSNIFLVNLFNEAGAKFGLPTGAVQLVESPEREVVAKMAKMS
;
A
#
# COMPACT_ATOMS: atom_id res chain seq x y z
N MET A 1 4.48 -3.37 -24.97
CA MET A 1 4.21 -4.37 -23.91
C MET A 1 3.51 -3.62 -22.78
N ASN A 2 2.30 -4.06 -22.37
CA ASN A 2 1.39 -3.26 -21.53
C ASN A 2 1.99 -3.05 -20.13
N GLU A 3 2.31 -1.80 -19.75
CA GLU A 3 2.90 -1.40 -18.46
C GLU A 3 2.21 -2.06 -17.25
N ILE A 4 0.88 -2.14 -17.30
CA ILE A 4 0.06 -2.74 -16.24
C ILE A 4 0.33 -4.24 -16.09
N LEU A 5 0.57 -4.95 -17.19
CA LEU A 5 0.89 -6.37 -17.14
C LEU A 5 2.21 -6.62 -16.41
N GLU A 6 3.22 -5.77 -16.62
CA GLU A 6 4.50 -5.88 -15.93
C GLU A 6 4.38 -5.55 -14.44
N ILE A 7 3.60 -4.53 -14.08
CA ILE A 7 3.26 -4.22 -12.67
C ILE A 7 2.60 -5.45 -12.00
N CYS A 8 1.62 -6.07 -12.66
CA CYS A 8 0.94 -7.26 -12.14
C CYS A 8 1.88 -8.46 -12.00
N LYS A 9 2.77 -8.71 -12.97
CA LYS A 9 3.78 -9.78 -12.88
C LYS A 9 4.71 -9.58 -11.69
N ARG A 10 5.21 -8.36 -11.48
CA ARG A 10 6.06 -8.03 -10.32
C ARG A 10 5.31 -8.22 -9.00
N ALA A 11 4.06 -7.78 -8.92
CA ALA A 11 3.25 -7.96 -7.71
C ALA A 11 3.03 -9.45 -7.41
N LYS A 12 2.71 -10.26 -8.44
CA LYS A 12 2.53 -11.71 -8.29
C LYS A 12 3.80 -12.42 -7.84
N ALA A 13 4.97 -12.01 -8.35
CA ALA A 13 6.25 -12.53 -7.89
C ALA A 13 6.50 -12.16 -6.41
N ALA A 14 6.23 -10.92 -6.03
CA ALA A 14 6.40 -10.43 -4.66
C ALA A 14 5.53 -11.18 -3.63
N CYS A 15 4.34 -11.67 -4.00
CA CYS A 15 3.48 -12.45 -3.11
C CYS A 15 4.20 -13.67 -2.50
N GLY A 16 5.01 -14.38 -3.29
CA GLY A 16 5.76 -15.55 -2.81
C GLY A 16 6.82 -15.17 -1.78
N GLU A 17 7.44 -14.01 -1.96
CA GLU A 17 8.45 -13.48 -1.03
C GLU A 17 7.81 -12.89 0.23
N LEU A 18 6.66 -12.23 0.11
CA LEU A 18 5.89 -11.69 1.24
C LEU A 18 5.46 -12.79 2.22
N LEU A 19 5.16 -14.01 1.72
CA LEU A 19 4.85 -15.16 2.58
C LEU A 19 6.03 -15.63 3.44
N ARG A 20 7.28 -15.23 3.09
CA ARG A 20 8.47 -15.54 3.89
C ARG A 20 8.73 -14.53 4.99
N LEU A 21 8.02 -13.39 4.99
CA LEU A 21 8.12 -12.42 6.06
C LEU A 21 7.34 -12.92 7.27
N ASP A 22 8.06 -13.13 8.37
CA ASP A 22 7.43 -13.39 9.65
C ASP A 22 6.78 -12.11 10.22
N SER A 23 6.02 -12.28 11.30
CA SER A 23 5.30 -11.17 11.92
C SER A 23 6.24 -10.09 12.47
N ARG A 24 7.48 -10.45 12.84
CA ARG A 24 8.48 -9.50 13.31
C ARG A 24 8.97 -8.64 12.17
N ALA A 25 9.34 -9.22 11.02
CA ALA A 25 9.78 -8.48 9.85
C ALA A 25 8.71 -7.48 9.38
N LYS A 26 7.43 -7.92 9.31
CA LYS A 26 6.32 -7.01 8.98
C LYS A 26 6.17 -5.87 10.00
N PHE A 27 6.34 -6.15 11.28
CA PHE A 27 6.29 -5.14 12.34
C PHE A 27 7.42 -4.12 12.19
N GLU A 28 8.66 -4.57 11.98
CA GLU A 28 9.82 -3.69 11.80
C GLU A 28 9.69 -2.82 10.54
N ILE A 29 9.23 -3.40 9.42
CA ILE A 29 8.95 -2.65 8.19
C ILE A 29 7.97 -1.50 8.46
N LEU A 30 6.82 -1.81 9.08
CA LEU A 30 5.78 -0.81 9.31
C LEU A 30 6.25 0.29 10.28
N ASN A 31 6.98 -0.05 11.35
CA ASN A 31 7.54 0.96 12.25
C ASN A 31 8.59 1.83 11.55
N ALA A 32 9.44 1.24 10.71
CA ALA A 32 10.41 2.00 9.93
C ALA A 32 9.74 2.98 8.94
N VAL A 33 8.65 2.57 8.30
CA VAL A 33 7.82 3.46 7.47
C VAL A 33 7.26 4.61 8.30
N ALA A 34 6.71 4.32 9.49
CA ALA A 34 6.17 5.35 10.38
C ALA A 34 7.25 6.37 10.80
N ASP A 35 8.45 5.90 11.13
CA ASP A 35 9.57 6.77 11.50
C ASP A 35 10.04 7.63 10.31
N GLU A 36 10.14 7.04 9.12
CA GLU A 36 10.54 7.75 7.91
C GLU A 36 9.51 8.81 7.49
N LEU A 37 8.21 8.56 7.67
CA LEU A 37 7.15 9.56 7.44
C LEU A 37 7.34 10.81 8.32
N LEU A 38 7.76 10.62 9.58
CA LEU A 38 8.00 11.73 10.49
C LEU A 38 9.31 12.46 10.17
N ALA A 39 10.35 11.72 9.78
CA ALA A 39 11.64 12.29 9.39
C ALA A 39 11.55 13.10 8.07
N GLN A 40 10.68 12.71 7.16
CA GLN A 40 10.54 13.30 5.82
C GLN A 40 9.37 14.29 5.71
N LYS A 41 8.82 14.80 6.83
CA LYS A 41 7.65 15.71 6.82
C LYS A 41 7.78 16.84 5.81
N ASP A 42 8.94 17.51 5.77
CA ASP A 42 9.16 18.65 4.88
C ASP A 42 9.25 18.23 3.40
N ALA A 43 9.88 17.10 3.10
CA ALA A 43 9.93 16.54 1.75
C ALA A 43 8.55 16.10 1.26
N ILE A 44 7.73 15.48 2.13
CA ILE A 44 6.33 15.12 1.85
C ILE A 44 5.52 16.37 1.52
N LYS A 45 5.62 17.42 2.35
CA LYS A 45 4.93 18.70 2.10
C LYS A 45 5.40 19.36 0.82
N ALA A 46 6.69 19.27 0.48
CA ALA A 46 7.22 19.81 -0.78
C ALA A 46 6.66 19.07 -2.01
N ALA A 47 6.52 17.75 -1.95
CA ALA A 47 5.85 16.98 -3.01
C ALA A 47 4.36 17.34 -3.11
N ASN A 48 3.67 17.48 -1.97
CA ASN A 48 2.26 17.84 -1.92
C ASN A 48 1.96 19.26 -2.39
N ALA A 49 2.88 20.20 -2.17
CA ALA A 49 2.74 21.57 -2.65
C ALA A 49 2.60 21.62 -4.19
N LYS A 50 3.33 20.78 -4.93
CA LYS A 50 3.21 20.67 -6.38
C LYS A 50 1.81 20.23 -6.80
N ASP A 51 1.26 19.24 -6.11
CA ASP A 51 -0.09 18.75 -6.36
C ASP A 51 -1.16 19.81 -6.05
N LEU A 52 -0.98 20.58 -4.96
CA LEU A 52 -1.89 21.67 -4.59
C LEU A 52 -1.86 22.79 -5.63
N THR A 53 -0.69 23.25 -6.08
CA THR A 53 -0.55 24.24 -7.14
C THR A 53 -1.22 23.77 -8.43
N ASN A 54 -0.90 22.56 -8.90
CA ASN A 54 -1.51 21.99 -10.10
C ASN A 54 -3.04 21.87 -9.95
N GLY A 55 -3.51 21.51 -8.75
CA GLY A 55 -4.92 21.39 -8.42
C GLY A 55 -5.64 22.73 -8.46
N GLU A 56 -5.04 23.78 -7.92
CA GLU A 56 -5.56 25.16 -7.97
C GLU A 56 -5.64 25.65 -9.42
N GLU A 57 -4.57 25.48 -10.20
CA GLU A 57 -4.52 25.85 -11.63
C GLU A 57 -5.55 25.08 -12.47
N SER A 58 -5.81 23.82 -12.12
CA SER A 58 -6.81 22.97 -12.78
C SER A 58 -8.25 23.23 -12.29
N GLY A 59 -8.46 24.21 -11.40
CA GLY A 59 -9.79 24.59 -10.92
C GLY A 59 -10.41 23.60 -9.93
N LEU A 60 -9.61 22.84 -9.16
CA LEU A 60 -10.14 21.99 -8.10
C LEU A 60 -10.87 22.83 -7.05
N ARG A 61 -12.05 22.35 -6.63
CA ARG A 61 -12.84 22.98 -5.57
C ARG A 61 -12.06 22.96 -4.25
N ALA A 62 -12.28 23.96 -3.40
CA ALA A 62 -11.65 24.08 -2.08
C ALA A 62 -11.73 22.80 -1.23
N ALA A 63 -12.87 22.10 -1.23
CA ALA A 63 -13.02 20.83 -0.50
C ALA A 63 -12.12 19.70 -1.03
N MET A 64 -11.79 19.69 -2.33
CA MET A 64 -10.86 18.71 -2.92
C MET A 64 -9.40 19.07 -2.62
N LEU A 65 -9.06 20.36 -2.64
CA LEU A 65 -7.75 20.85 -2.22
C LEU A 65 -7.50 20.56 -0.75
N ASP A 66 -8.50 20.71 0.11
CA ASP A 66 -8.38 20.33 1.52
C ASP A 66 -8.11 18.83 1.67
N ARG A 67 -8.84 17.95 0.96
CA ARG A 67 -8.58 16.50 0.98
C ARG A 67 -7.18 16.12 0.48
N LEU A 68 -6.67 16.86 -0.50
CA LEU A 68 -5.34 16.66 -1.08
C LEU A 68 -4.22 17.12 -0.14
N ARG A 69 -4.47 18.15 0.67
CA ARG A 69 -3.44 18.79 1.50
C ARG A 69 -2.86 17.86 2.56
N LEU A 70 -1.54 17.84 2.64
CA LEU A 70 -0.76 17.20 3.70
C LEU A 70 -0.16 18.29 4.60
N ILE A 71 -0.50 18.22 5.88
CA ILE A 71 0.05 19.05 6.96
C ILE A 71 0.67 18.14 8.00
N ASP A 72 1.46 18.70 8.92
CA ASP A 72 2.16 17.92 9.95
C ASP A 72 1.22 17.00 10.73
N ALA A 73 0.05 17.49 11.15
CA ALA A 73 -0.95 16.69 11.85
C ALA A 73 -1.47 15.49 11.02
N ARG A 74 -1.59 15.63 9.69
CA ARG A 74 -2.00 14.53 8.81
C ARG A 74 -0.87 13.53 8.60
N ILE A 75 0.38 13.99 8.55
CA ILE A 75 1.55 13.12 8.44
C ILE A 75 1.78 12.33 9.74
N GLU A 76 1.58 12.99 10.89
CA GLU A 76 1.59 12.34 12.20
C GLU A 76 0.48 11.30 12.31
N ALA A 77 -0.73 11.62 11.85
CA ALA A 77 -1.83 10.66 11.81
C ALA A 77 -1.53 9.46 10.90
N MET A 78 -0.89 9.67 9.74
CA MET A 78 -0.43 8.56 8.88
C MET A 78 0.58 7.68 9.62
N ALA A 79 1.62 8.26 10.21
CA ALA A 79 2.63 7.50 10.95
C ALA A 79 2.00 6.71 12.12
N GLN A 80 1.07 7.33 12.85
CA GLN A 80 0.35 6.69 13.93
C GLN A 80 -0.53 5.53 13.44
N GLY A 81 -1.28 5.72 12.35
CA GLY A 81 -2.08 4.67 11.73
C GLY A 81 -1.24 3.47 11.28
N VAL A 82 -0.05 3.72 10.72
CA VAL A 82 0.90 2.65 10.36
C VAL A 82 1.36 1.87 11.60
N ARG A 83 1.67 2.54 12.71
CA ARG A 83 2.05 1.88 13.97
C ARG A 83 0.91 1.06 14.57
N GLU A 84 -0.32 1.55 14.48
CA GLU A 84 -1.51 0.79 14.89
C GLU A 84 -1.64 -0.50 14.07
N VAL A 85 -1.52 -0.41 12.75
CA VAL A 85 -1.54 -1.58 11.86
C VAL A 85 -0.40 -2.55 12.17
N ALA A 86 0.79 -2.05 12.50
CA ALA A 86 1.91 -2.88 12.92
C ALA A 86 1.55 -3.73 14.15
N GLY A 87 0.85 -3.13 15.10
CA GLY A 87 0.39 -3.76 16.35
C GLY A 87 -0.78 -4.74 16.22
N PHE A 88 -1.43 -4.86 15.06
CA PHE A 88 -2.50 -5.83 14.88
C PHE A 88 -1.99 -7.27 15.03
N ALA A 89 -2.86 -8.18 15.48
CA ALA A 89 -2.53 -9.61 15.55
C ALA A 89 -2.16 -10.16 14.17
N GLU A 90 -1.23 -11.12 14.12
CA GLU A 90 -0.97 -11.85 12.89
C GLU A 90 -2.17 -12.76 12.59
N VAL A 91 -2.68 -12.62 11.37
CA VAL A 91 -3.85 -13.39 10.92
C VAL A 91 -3.48 -14.42 9.86
N VAL A 92 -2.36 -14.24 9.17
CA VAL A 92 -1.91 -15.18 8.14
C VAL A 92 -1.35 -16.43 8.79
N GLY A 93 -1.83 -17.60 8.36
CA GLY A 93 -1.46 -18.89 8.95
C GLY A 93 -2.36 -19.34 10.11
N GLU A 94 -3.37 -18.54 10.51
CA GLU A 94 -4.32 -18.93 11.54
C GLU A 94 -5.13 -20.17 11.12
N ASN A 95 -5.16 -21.20 11.97
CA ASN A 95 -6.00 -22.39 11.79
C ASN A 95 -7.41 -22.12 12.32
N LEU A 96 -8.38 -22.07 11.41
CA LEU A 96 -9.80 -21.82 11.66
C LEU A 96 -10.59 -23.10 12.01
N GLY A 97 -9.88 -24.18 12.35
CA GLY A 97 -10.42 -25.48 12.67
C GLY A 97 -10.39 -26.46 11.51
N GLY A 98 -10.88 -27.67 11.76
CA GLY A 98 -10.75 -28.80 10.87
C GLY A 98 -11.44 -30.03 11.41
N TRP A 99 -11.33 -31.15 10.69
CA TRP A 99 -11.86 -32.43 11.13
C TRP A 99 -11.03 -33.58 10.57
N SER A 100 -11.11 -34.72 11.24
CA SER A 100 -10.57 -35.98 10.73
C SER A 100 -11.65 -36.71 9.93
N HIS A 101 -11.33 -37.08 8.69
CA HIS A 101 -12.22 -37.86 7.84
C HIS A 101 -12.13 -39.35 8.20
N PRO A 102 -13.22 -40.14 8.07
CA PRO A 102 -13.21 -41.58 8.39
C PRO A 102 -12.17 -42.44 7.66
N ASN A 103 -11.60 -41.94 6.55
CA ASN A 103 -10.51 -42.60 5.82
C ASN A 103 -9.10 -42.28 6.39
N GLY A 104 -9.00 -41.52 7.49
CA GLY A 104 -7.74 -41.14 8.12
C GLY A 104 -7.16 -39.79 7.67
N MET A 105 -7.78 -39.08 6.72
CA MET A 105 -7.31 -37.75 6.30
C MET A 105 -7.56 -36.69 7.39
N GLN A 106 -6.57 -35.83 7.63
CA GLN A 106 -6.73 -34.62 8.46
C GLN A 106 -7.02 -33.43 7.55
N ILE A 107 -8.18 -32.79 7.74
CA ILE A 107 -8.58 -31.61 6.97
C ILE A 107 -8.51 -30.41 7.90
N SER A 108 -7.82 -29.35 7.47
CA SER A 108 -7.73 -28.08 8.20
C SER A 108 -8.07 -26.91 7.29
N ARG A 109 -8.61 -25.84 7.88
CA ARG A 109 -8.85 -24.56 7.21
C ARG A 109 -7.86 -23.54 7.75
N VAL A 110 -6.97 -23.07 6.90
CA VAL A 110 -5.91 -22.12 7.29
C VAL A 110 -6.14 -20.79 6.55
N ARG A 111 -6.05 -19.67 7.26
CA ARG A 111 -6.14 -18.34 6.66
C ARG A 111 -4.89 -18.04 5.85
N VAL A 112 -5.07 -17.63 4.60
CA VAL A 112 -3.99 -17.25 3.68
C VAL A 112 -4.26 -15.85 3.10
N PRO A 113 -3.23 -15.14 2.60
CA PRO A 113 -3.44 -13.88 1.89
C PRO A 113 -4.24 -14.10 0.61
N LEU A 114 -4.88 -13.05 0.13
CA LEU A 114 -5.54 -13.05 -1.18
C LEU A 114 -4.53 -13.07 -2.33
N GLY A 115 -3.33 -12.51 -2.11
CA GLY A 115 -2.27 -12.39 -3.09
C GLY A 115 -2.04 -10.93 -3.46
N VAL A 116 -2.62 -10.47 -4.57
CA VAL A 116 -2.44 -9.10 -5.07
C VAL A 116 -3.72 -8.30 -4.89
N LEU A 117 -3.61 -7.10 -4.31
CA LEU A 117 -4.71 -6.16 -4.14
C LEU A 117 -4.55 -4.98 -5.10
N GLY A 118 -5.53 -4.78 -5.98
CA GLY A 118 -5.66 -3.54 -6.75
C GLY A 118 -6.49 -2.52 -5.96
N ILE A 119 -5.91 -1.38 -5.60
CA ILE A 119 -6.54 -0.40 -4.71
C ILE A 119 -6.66 0.93 -5.46
N ILE A 120 -7.91 1.31 -5.77
CA ILE A 120 -8.23 2.53 -6.51
C ILE A 120 -8.88 3.53 -5.56
N TYR A 121 -8.33 4.74 -5.49
CA TYR A 121 -8.79 5.76 -4.55
C TYR A 121 -8.73 7.17 -5.15
N GLU A 122 -9.38 8.11 -4.46
CA GLU A 122 -9.54 9.51 -4.88
C GLU A 122 -8.35 10.40 -4.45
N SER A 123 -8.55 11.72 -4.42
CA SER A 123 -7.53 12.74 -4.11
C SER A 123 -7.22 12.80 -2.61
N ARG A 124 -6.74 11.70 -2.03
CA ARG A 124 -6.36 11.55 -0.62
C ARG A 124 -5.01 10.83 -0.52
N PRO A 125 -3.88 11.56 -0.52
CA PRO A 125 -2.57 10.94 -0.56
C PRO A 125 -2.29 9.98 0.59
N ASN A 126 -2.90 10.23 1.77
CA ASN A 126 -2.74 9.38 2.95
C ASN A 126 -3.20 7.93 2.71
N VAL A 127 -4.18 7.72 1.83
CA VAL A 127 -4.69 6.39 1.50
C VAL A 127 -3.59 5.51 0.90
N SER A 128 -2.57 6.08 0.26
CA SER A 128 -1.41 5.33 -0.23
C SER A 128 -0.71 4.56 0.88
N ILE A 129 -0.49 5.22 2.01
CA ILE A 129 0.19 4.65 3.18
C ILE A 129 -0.72 3.67 3.91
N ASP A 130 -1.97 4.08 4.19
CA ASP A 130 -2.93 3.25 4.92
C ASP A 130 -3.19 1.91 4.20
N ALA A 131 -3.37 1.99 2.87
CA ALA A 131 -3.61 0.83 2.02
C ALA A 131 -2.39 -0.09 1.91
N ALA A 132 -1.18 0.48 1.74
CA ALA A 132 0.07 -0.28 1.69
C ALA A 132 0.34 -1.00 3.03
N ALA A 133 0.11 -0.31 4.15
CA ALA A 133 0.31 -0.87 5.49
C ALA A 133 -0.60 -2.07 5.75
N LEU A 134 -1.90 -1.94 5.46
CA LEU A 134 -2.87 -3.02 5.61
C LEU A 134 -2.58 -4.20 4.67
N ALA A 135 -2.20 -3.91 3.42
CA ALA A 135 -1.82 -4.96 2.46
C ALA A 135 -0.61 -5.76 2.97
N LEU A 136 0.46 -5.08 3.41
CA LEU A 136 1.64 -5.73 3.96
C LEU A 136 1.30 -6.55 5.21
N LYS A 137 0.54 -5.97 6.15
CA LYS A 137 0.18 -6.67 7.40
C LYS A 137 -0.60 -7.96 7.12
N SER A 138 -1.48 -7.93 6.12
CA SER A 138 -2.26 -9.09 5.68
C SER A 138 -1.52 -10.00 4.68
N GLY A 139 -0.23 -9.76 4.41
CA GLY A 139 0.61 -10.60 3.54
C GLY A 139 0.31 -10.48 2.06
N ASN A 140 -0.29 -9.37 1.61
CA ASN A 140 -0.65 -9.12 0.22
C ASN A 140 0.28 -8.09 -0.43
N ALA A 141 0.52 -8.25 -1.73
CA ALA A 141 1.08 -7.18 -2.54
C ALA A 141 -0.01 -6.14 -2.87
N ALA A 142 0.36 -4.86 -2.97
CA ALA A 142 -0.53 -3.76 -3.30
C ALA A 142 -0.13 -3.11 -4.63
N ILE A 143 -1.12 -2.96 -5.51
CA ILE A 143 -1.04 -2.10 -6.69
C ILE A 143 -2.01 -0.93 -6.46
N LEU A 144 -1.44 0.24 -6.23
CA LEU A 144 -2.14 1.46 -5.90
C LEU A 144 -2.42 2.27 -7.15
N ARG A 145 -3.62 2.81 -7.26
CA ARG A 145 -4.00 3.78 -8.29
C ARG A 145 -4.76 4.93 -7.63
N GLY A 146 -4.06 6.02 -7.37
CA GLY A 146 -4.64 7.25 -6.85
C GLY A 146 -5.23 8.15 -7.94
N SER A 147 -5.76 9.30 -7.53
CA SER A 147 -6.13 10.38 -8.45
C SER A 147 -4.89 11.03 -9.07
N ALA A 148 -4.99 11.45 -10.33
CA ALA A 148 -3.92 12.20 -11.01
C ALA A 148 -3.58 13.52 -10.30
N SER A 149 -4.54 14.11 -9.59
CA SER A 149 -4.37 15.33 -8.77
C SER A 149 -3.49 15.13 -7.53
N ALA A 150 -3.13 13.90 -7.17
CA ALA A 150 -2.28 13.58 -6.02
C ALA A 150 -1.00 12.84 -6.45
N LEU A 151 -0.65 12.88 -7.74
CA LEU A 151 0.37 12.00 -8.31
C LEU A 151 1.74 12.22 -7.66
N ASN A 152 2.18 13.46 -7.45
CA ASN A 152 3.50 13.74 -6.87
C ASN A 152 3.58 13.24 -5.42
N SER A 153 2.52 13.46 -4.64
CA SER A 153 2.41 12.98 -3.26
C SER A 153 2.42 11.46 -3.21
N ASN A 154 1.64 10.80 -4.08
CA ASN A 154 1.54 9.34 -4.10
C ASN A 154 2.87 8.69 -4.50
N ILE A 155 3.56 9.20 -5.52
CA ILE A 155 4.89 8.71 -5.92
C ILE A 155 5.85 8.82 -4.74
N PHE A 156 5.90 9.99 -4.09
CA PHE A 156 6.79 10.22 -2.97
C PHE A 156 6.50 9.25 -1.80
N LEU A 157 5.23 9.12 -1.41
CA LEU A 157 4.82 8.26 -0.30
C LEU A 157 5.08 6.77 -0.58
N VAL A 158 4.85 6.30 -1.80
CA VAL A 158 5.11 4.91 -2.18
C VAL A 158 6.60 4.60 -2.25
N ASN A 159 7.42 5.54 -2.75
CA ASN A 159 8.88 5.38 -2.74
C ASN A 159 9.41 5.35 -1.31
N LEU A 160 8.97 6.28 -0.46
CA LEU A 160 9.32 6.30 0.96
C LEU A 160 8.96 4.97 1.65
N PHE A 161 7.76 4.44 1.39
CA PHE A 161 7.33 3.16 1.95
C PHE A 161 8.26 2.02 1.52
N ASN A 162 8.57 1.94 0.23
CA ASN A 162 9.44 0.89 -0.30
C ASN A 162 10.88 1.01 0.20
N GLU A 163 11.44 2.22 0.23
CA GLU A 163 12.81 2.48 0.70
C GLU A 163 12.97 2.17 2.19
N ALA A 164 12.00 2.58 3.03
CA ALA A 164 12.00 2.26 4.44
C ALA A 164 11.83 0.75 4.68
N GLY A 165 10.90 0.11 3.97
CA GLY A 165 10.64 -1.32 4.12
C GLY A 165 11.76 -2.23 3.58
N ALA A 166 12.47 -1.82 2.52
CA ALA A 166 13.56 -2.61 1.94
C ALA A 166 14.68 -2.87 2.96
N LYS A 167 14.92 -1.94 3.90
CA LYS A 167 15.89 -2.08 5.00
C LYS A 167 15.60 -3.31 5.89
N PHE A 168 14.34 -3.78 5.89
CA PHE A 168 13.85 -4.89 6.71
C PHE A 168 13.31 -6.05 5.86
N GLY A 169 13.66 -6.08 4.57
CA GLY A 169 13.36 -7.20 3.68
C GLY A 169 12.04 -7.12 2.94
N LEU A 170 11.39 -5.96 2.86
CA LEU A 170 10.24 -5.77 1.96
C LEU A 170 10.67 -6.09 0.51
N PRO A 171 10.02 -7.03 -0.18
CA PRO A 171 10.44 -7.42 -1.52
C PRO A 171 10.04 -6.39 -2.56
N THR A 172 10.88 -6.24 -3.59
CA THR A 172 10.60 -5.37 -4.73
C THR A 172 9.28 -5.75 -5.40
N GLY A 173 8.42 -4.76 -5.63
CA GLY A 173 7.11 -4.98 -6.25
C GLY A 173 5.99 -5.30 -5.24
N ALA A 174 6.28 -5.37 -3.94
CA ALA A 174 5.27 -5.53 -2.89
C ALA A 174 4.28 -4.36 -2.84
N VAL A 175 4.75 -3.13 -3.02
CA VAL A 175 3.88 -1.94 -3.10
C VAL A 175 4.25 -1.17 -4.35
N GLN A 176 3.32 -1.08 -5.29
CA GLN A 176 3.53 -0.42 -6.59
C GLN A 176 2.47 0.65 -6.81
N LEU A 177 2.85 1.74 -7.46
CA LEU A 177 1.93 2.79 -7.91
C LEU A 177 1.78 2.71 -9.42
N VAL A 178 0.54 2.83 -9.88
CA VAL A 178 0.23 3.13 -11.27
C VAL A 178 0.31 4.64 -11.45
N GLU A 179 1.32 5.11 -12.19
CA GLU A 179 1.57 6.54 -12.39
C GLU A 179 0.74 7.13 -13.53
N SER A 180 0.21 6.28 -14.43
CA SER A 180 -0.60 6.74 -15.55
C SER A 180 -1.90 7.41 -15.08
N PRO A 181 -2.20 8.64 -15.56
CA PRO A 181 -3.42 9.36 -15.20
C PRO A 181 -4.66 8.81 -15.93
N GLU A 182 -4.49 7.95 -16.93
CA GLU A 182 -5.55 7.46 -17.80
C GLU A 182 -6.57 6.60 -17.05
N ARG A 183 -7.86 6.90 -17.27
CA ARG A 183 -8.96 6.13 -16.64
C ARG A 183 -9.04 4.71 -17.17
N GLU A 184 -8.62 4.47 -18.41
CA GLU A 184 -8.63 3.13 -19.03
C GLU A 184 -7.76 2.12 -18.27
N VAL A 185 -6.76 2.61 -17.55
CA VAL A 185 -5.89 1.77 -16.73
C VAL A 185 -6.65 1.06 -15.62
N VAL A 186 -7.68 1.69 -15.04
CA VAL A 186 -8.55 1.06 -14.04
C VAL A 186 -9.26 -0.16 -14.64
N ALA A 187 -9.77 -0.03 -15.86
CA ALA A 187 -10.42 -1.15 -16.55
C ALA A 187 -9.43 -2.26 -16.91
N LYS A 188 -8.19 -1.91 -17.26
CA LYS A 188 -7.11 -2.88 -17.51
C LYS A 188 -6.75 -3.63 -16.22
N MET A 189 -6.57 -2.94 -15.10
CA MET A 189 -6.30 -3.55 -13.79
C MET A 189 -7.40 -4.54 -13.39
N ALA A 190 -8.67 -4.16 -13.54
CA ALA A 190 -9.81 -5.01 -13.16
C ALA A 190 -9.98 -6.26 -14.04
N LYS A 191 -9.44 -6.26 -15.27
CA LYS A 191 -9.51 -7.39 -16.21
C LYS A 191 -8.30 -8.31 -16.15
N MET A 192 -7.27 -7.96 -15.38
CA MET A 192 -6.04 -8.73 -15.30
C MET A 192 -6.26 -9.93 -14.35
N SER A 193 -6.08 -11.14 -14.87
CA SER A 193 -6.19 -12.42 -14.14
C SER A 193 -4.90 -13.22 -14.13
#